data_AF-A0A396GV20-F1
#
_entry.id   AF-A0A396GV20-F1
#
_cell.length_a   1.000
_cell.length_b   1.000
_cell.length_c   1.000
_cell.angle_alpha   90.00
_cell.angle_beta   90.00
_cell.angle_gamma   90.00
#
_symmetry.space_group_name_H-M   'P 1'
#
loop_
_entity.id
_entity.type
_entity.pdbx_description
1 polymer ?
#
loop_
_entity_poly.entity_id
_entity_poly.type
_entity_poly.pdbx_seq_one_letter_code
_entity_poly.pdbx_strand_id
1 'polypeptide(L)'
;MGAYKYVSELWRKKQSDVMRLMQRVRCWEYRQQSSIVRLTRPTRPDMARRLGYKAKQVLILYVMNMAVNQKSGNLTKQENHEKQGF
;
A
#
# COMPACT_ATOMS: atom_id res chain seq x y z
N MET A 1 -23.93 -17.87 -4.66
CA MET A 1 -22.66 -17.67 -3.91
C MET A 1 -21.50 -17.83 -4.87
N GLY A 2 -20.65 -16.82 -5.07
CA GLY A 2 -19.59 -16.85 -6.07
C GLY A 2 -18.20 -17.01 -5.47
N ALA A 3 -17.22 -17.38 -6.31
CA ALA A 3 -15.81 -17.56 -5.95
C ALA A 3 -15.21 -16.38 -5.14
N TYR A 4 -15.63 -15.15 -5.42
CA TYR A 4 -15.18 -13.95 -4.70
C TYR A 4 -15.51 -13.93 -3.21
N LYS A 5 -16.55 -14.67 -2.77
CA LYS A 5 -16.88 -14.79 -1.34
C LYS A 5 -15.77 -15.52 -0.59
N TYR A 6 -15.32 -16.67 -1.11
CA TYR A 6 -14.23 -17.44 -0.53
C TYR A 6 -12.89 -16.68 -0.54
N VAL A 7 -12.61 -15.96 -1.62
CA VAL A 7 -11.42 -15.09 -1.69
C VAL A 7 -11.49 -14.00 -0.61
N SER A 8 -12.66 -13.38 -0.42
CA SER A 8 -12.84 -12.37 0.64
C SER A 8 -12.70 -12.95 2.04
N GLU A 9 -13.14 -14.19 2.27
CA GLU A 9 -13.01 -14.89 3.55
C GLU A 9 -11.55 -15.28 3.84
N LEU A 10 -10.81 -15.72 2.82
CA LEU A 10 -9.38 -16.03 2.94
C LEU A 10 -8.59 -14.78 3.38
N TRP A 11 -8.86 -13.63 2.75
CA TRP A 11 -8.21 -12.35 3.09
C TRP A 11 -8.59 -11.81 4.48
N ARG A 12 -9.67 -12.31 5.09
CA ARG A 12 -10.05 -11.97 6.47
C ARG A 12 -9.16 -12.67 7.48
N LYS A 13 -8.61 -13.85 7.15
CA LYS A 13 -7.71 -14.64 8.00
C LYS A 13 -6.23 -14.46 7.60
N LYS A 14 -5.71 -13.24 7.73
CA LYS A 14 -4.33 -12.89 7.30
C LYS A 14 -3.20 -13.62 8.05
N GLN A 15 -3.47 -14.11 9.26
CA GLN A 15 -2.48 -14.81 10.10
C GLN A 15 -2.35 -16.31 9.77
N SER A 16 -3.25 -16.84 8.93
CA SER A 16 -3.14 -18.23 8.45
C SER A 16 -1.81 -18.44 7.72
N ASP A 17 -1.25 -19.65 7.81
CA ASP A 17 0.07 -19.94 7.26
C ASP A 17 0.14 -19.74 5.74
N VAL A 18 -0.94 -20.06 5.04
CA VAL A 18 -1.08 -19.79 3.59
C VAL A 18 -0.97 -18.29 3.29
N MET A 19 -1.72 -17.46 4.02
CA MET A 19 -1.70 -16.01 3.80
C MET A 19 -0.38 -15.38 4.24
N ARG A 20 0.26 -15.93 5.28
CA ARG A 20 1.59 -15.48 5.74
C ARG A 20 2.66 -15.79 4.70
N LEU A 21 2.66 -16.99 4.13
CA LEU A 21 3.58 -17.38 3.06
C LEU A 21 3.40 -16.49 1.83
N MET A 22 2.15 -16.31 1.39
CA MET A 22 1.85 -15.49 0.21
C MET A 22 2.26 -14.03 0.38
N GLN A 23 2.06 -13.47 1.57
CA GLN A 23 2.50 -12.10 1.88
C GLN A 23 4.02 -12.00 1.97
N ARG A 24 4.71 -13.00 2.53
CA ARG A 24 6.17 -12.99 2.65
C ARG A 24 6.85 -12.92 1.27
N VAL A 25 6.40 -13.74 0.32
CA VAL A 25 6.91 -13.75 -1.05
C VAL A 25 6.66 -12.40 -1.74
N ARG A 26 5.42 -11.89 -1.68
CA ARG A 26 5.06 -10.60 -2.30
C ARG A 26 5.81 -9.41 -1.71
N CYS A 27 5.97 -9.37 -0.39
CA CYS A 27 6.74 -8.31 0.25
C CYS A 27 8.21 -8.35 -0.16
N TRP A 28 8.76 -9.54 -0.47
CA TRP A 28 10.11 -9.63 -1.03
C TRP A 28 10.17 -9.07 -2.45
N GLU A 29 9.23 -9.43 -3.32
CA GLU A 29 9.13 -8.88 -4.68
C GLU A 29 8.98 -7.35 -4.67
N TYR A 30 8.10 -6.81 -3.82
CA TYR A 30 7.86 -5.37 -3.72
C TYR A 30 9.07 -4.58 -3.22
N ARG A 31 9.99 -5.19 -2.46
CA ARG A 31 11.24 -4.54 -2.04
C ARG A 31 12.25 -4.38 -3.17
N GLN A 32 12.21 -5.24 -4.17
CA GLN A 32 13.10 -5.16 -5.34
C GLN A 32 12.58 -4.20 -6.41
N GLN A 33 11.29 -3.88 -6.35
CA GLN A 33 10.63 -2.98 -7.29
C GLN A 33 10.78 -1.51 -6.89
N SER A 34 10.65 -0.60 -7.86
CA SER A 34 10.64 0.84 -7.62
C SER A 34 9.44 1.28 -6.78
N SER A 35 9.49 2.50 -6.23
CA SER A 35 8.46 3.01 -5.32
C SER A 35 7.06 3.07 -5.95
N ILE A 36 6.95 3.23 -7.27
CA ILE A 36 5.68 3.26 -7.99
C ILE A 36 5.79 2.32 -9.19
N VAL A 37 4.94 1.29 -9.23
CA VAL A 37 4.90 0.32 -10.32
C VAL A 37 3.49 0.17 -10.87
N ARG A 38 3.38 0.12 -12.20
CA ARG A 38 2.15 -0.18 -12.91
C ARG A 38 1.87 -1.68 -12.87
N LEU A 39 0.66 -2.06 -12.50
CA LEU A 39 0.19 -3.44 -12.50
C LEU A 39 -0.78 -3.70 -13.65
N THR A 40 -0.67 -4.89 -14.25
CA THR A 40 -1.59 -5.36 -15.30
C THR A 40 -2.90 -5.88 -14.74
N ARG A 41 -2.88 -6.49 -13.55
CA ARG A 41 -4.06 -7.05 -12.87
C ARG A 41 -3.99 -6.78 -11.37
N PRO A 42 -5.13 -6.60 -10.68
CA PRO A 42 -5.16 -6.42 -9.24
C PRO A 42 -4.73 -7.70 -8.52
N THR A 43 -3.85 -7.56 -7.54
CA THR A 43 -3.44 -8.62 -6.61
C THR A 43 -4.62 -9.17 -5.78
N ARG A 44 -5.65 -8.34 -5.59
CA ARG A 44 -6.88 -8.66 -4.86
C ARG A 44 -8.13 -8.28 -5.67
N PRO A 45 -8.65 -9.16 -6.54
CA PRO A 45 -9.75 -8.81 -7.44
C PRO A 45 -11.10 -8.64 -6.73
N ASP A 46 -11.34 -9.31 -5.59
CA ASP A 46 -12.56 -9.16 -4.79
C ASP A 46 -12.71 -7.74 -4.24
N MET A 47 -11.64 -7.20 -3.65
CA MET A 47 -11.64 -5.84 -3.09
C MET A 47 -11.59 -4.79 -4.19
N ALA A 48 -10.82 -5.02 -5.25
CA ALA A 48 -10.79 -4.11 -6.39
C ALA A 48 -12.20 -3.92 -6.97
N ARG A 49 -12.97 -4.99 -7.19
CA ARG A 49 -14.35 -4.87 -7.69
C ARG A 49 -15.28 -4.13 -6.73
N ARG A 50 -15.14 -4.32 -5.41
CA ARG A 50 -15.90 -3.56 -4.40
C ARG A 50 -15.58 -2.07 -4.43
N LEU A 51 -14.33 -1.72 -4.71
CA LEU A 51 -13.88 -0.33 -4.88
C LEU A 51 -14.23 0.26 -6.27
N GLY A 52 -14.92 -0.49 -7.12
CA GLY A 52 -15.37 -0.02 -8.44
C GLY A 52 -14.43 -0.34 -9.60
N TYR A 53 -13.38 -1.15 -9.40
CA TYR A 53 -12.54 -1.63 -10.50
C TYR A 53 -13.37 -2.47 -11.48
N LYS A 54 -13.33 -2.07 -12.75
CA LYS A 54 -13.84 -2.86 -13.89
C LYS A 54 -12.65 -3.23 -14.77
N ALA A 55 -12.61 -4.48 -15.23
CA ALA A 55 -11.61 -4.96 -16.17
C ALA A 55 -11.88 -4.38 -17.58
N LYS A 56 -11.54 -3.10 -17.75
CA LYS A 56 -11.55 -2.39 -19.03
C LYS A 56 -10.12 -1.92 -19.31
N GLN A 57 -9.74 -1.85 -20.58
CA GLN A 57 -8.38 -1.49 -21.02
C GLN A 57 -7.93 -0.10 -20.51
N VAL A 58 -8.89 0.79 -20.24
CA VAL A 58 -8.64 2.17 -19.80
C VAL A 58 -8.34 2.32 -18.31
N LEU A 59 -8.49 1.28 -17.49
CA LEU A 59 -8.29 1.38 -16.04
C LEU A 59 -6.91 0.84 -15.64
N ILE A 60 -6.05 1.73 -15.13
CA ILE A 60 -4.67 1.43 -14.76
C ILE A 60 -4.55 1.32 -13.24
N LEU A 61 -3.91 0.27 -12.75
CA LEU A 61 -3.59 0.11 -11.33
C LEU A 61 -2.12 0.43 -11.08
N TYR A 62 -1.88 1.12 -9.96
CA TYR A 62 -0.55 1.36 -9.43
C TYR A 62 -0.45 0.77 -8.03
N VAL A 63 0.71 0.19 -7.72
CA VAL A 63 1.12 -0.10 -6.35
C VAL A 63 2.21 0.89 -5.98
N MET A 64 2.08 1.44 -4.77
CA MET A 64 3.04 2.35 -4.19
C MET A 64 3.62 1.75 -2.92
N ASN A 65 4.95 1.72 -2.85
CA ASN A 65 5.67 1.36 -1.64
C ASN A 65 6.01 2.66 -0.88
N MET A 66 5.45 2.81 0.32
CA MET A 66 5.70 3.97 1.17
C MET A 66 6.49 3.55 2.40
N ALA A 67 7.52 4.33 2.75
CA ALA A 67 8.23 4.17 4.01
C ALA A 67 7.33 4.62 5.16
N VAL A 68 7.16 3.76 6.17
CA VAL A 68 6.48 4.11 7.41
C VAL A 68 7.52 4.71 8.36
N ASN A 69 7.75 6.01 8.23
CA ASN A 69 8.47 6.80 9.23
C ASN A 69 7.50 7.82 9.84
N GLN A 70 7.59 8.02 11.16
CA GLN A 70 6.91 9.14 11.80
C GLN A 70 7.53 10.45 11.27
N LYS A 71 6.70 11.43 10.91
CA LYS A 71 7.18 12.76 10.54
C LYS A 71 7.86 13.37 11.77
N SER A 72 9.18 13.49 11.78
CA SER A 72 9.87 14.33 12.76
C SER A 72 9.44 15.78 12.52
N GLY A 73 8.79 16.41 13.49
CA GLY A 73 8.32 17.79 13.37
C GLY A 73 9.47 18.74 13.05
N ASN A 74 9.31 19.55 12.01
CA ASN A 74 10.24 20.64 11.71
C ASN A 74 9.96 21.78 12.70
N LEU A 75 10.71 21.85 13.81
CA LEU A 75 10.80 23.06 14.62
C LEU A 75 11.62 24.09 13.83
N THR A 76 10.93 25.11 13.32
CA THR A 76 11.54 26.26 12.66
C THR A 76 12.44 27.02 13.64
N LYS A 77 13.75 27.04 13.38
CA LYS A 77 14.74 27.92 14.04
C LYS A 77 14.53 29.39 13.62
N GLN A 78 13.36 29.97 13.88
CA GLN A 78 13.08 31.38 13.55
C GLN A 78 12.96 32.30 14.78
N GLU A 79 12.97 31.80 16.01
CA GLU A 79 12.84 32.63 17.22
C GLU A 79 14.17 33.18 17.79
N ASN A 80 15.32 32.96 17.15
CA ASN A 80 16.64 33.35 17.71
C ASN A 80 17.21 34.67 17.19
N HIS A 81 16.51 35.41 16.32
CA HIS A 81 17.00 36.70 15.79
C HIS A 81 16.43 37.94 16.48
N GLU A 82 15.44 37.82 17.37
CA GLU A 82 14.88 38.97 18.11
C GLU A 82 15.51 39.22 19.49
N LYS A 83 16.49 38.40 19.93
CA LYS A 83 17.16 38.56 21.24
C LYS A 83 18.58 39.12 21.19
N GLN A 84 19.03 39.64 20.05
CA GLN A 84 20.35 40.28 19.88
C GLN A 84 20.27 41.76 19.50
N GLY A 85 19.19 42.45 19.87
CA GLY A 85 19.09 43.91 19.85
C GLY A 85 19.18 44.46 21.26
N PHE A 86 20.40 44.51 21.80
CA PHE A 86 20.79 45.48 22.82
C PHE A 86 21.51 46.62 22.11
#